data_AF-A0A9E0J3C6-F1
#
_entry.id   AF-A0A9E0J3C6-F1
#
_cell.length_a   1.000
_cell.length_b   1.000
_cell.length_c   1.000
_cell.angle_alpha   90.00
_cell.angle_beta   90.00
_cell.angle_gamma   90.00
#
_symmetry.space_group_name_H-M   'P 1'
#
loop_
_entity.id
_entity.type
_entity.pdbx_description
1 polymer ?
#
loop_
_entity_poly.entity_id
_entity_poly.type
_entity_poly.pdbx_seq_one_letter_code
_entity_poly.pdbx_strand_id
1 'polypeptide(L)'
;DLISWGAIGARTTESQIHRELASGLSCPVGFKNGTEGNVHVALDAIRAAASPHHFLSVTKSGHSAIVATLGNEDCHLILRGGKTPNYDAASVEAACQALGATGLAARLMIDLSHANSRKQYAAQLAVATEVADQLAAGEERIFGVMVESHLKPGRQDIVPGKTLEYGVSVTDACLGWEDSLCLLDTLAAAVRRRRLALVER
;
A
#
# COMPACT_ATOMS: atom_id res chain seq x y z
N ASP A 1 2.79 1.83 19.35
CA ASP A 1 1.86 2.91 19.79
C ASP A 1 2.00 4.17 18.94
N LEU A 2 3.13 4.40 18.27
CA LEU A 2 3.35 5.56 17.37
C LEU A 2 2.94 5.34 15.89
N ILE A 3 2.37 4.19 15.54
CA ILE A 3 2.06 3.82 14.16
C ILE A 3 0.59 4.12 13.87
N SER A 4 0.32 5.10 13.01
CA SER A 4 -1.05 5.45 12.60
C SER A 4 -1.60 4.57 11.47
N TRP A 5 -0.74 3.86 10.75
CA TRP A 5 -1.09 2.96 9.65
C TRP A 5 0.04 1.96 9.41
N GLY A 6 -0.28 0.70 9.15
CA GLY A 6 0.68 -0.37 8.88
C GLY A 6 0.49 -1.03 7.51
N ALA A 7 1.54 -1.68 7.01
CA ALA A 7 1.47 -2.51 5.81
C ALA A 7 2.04 -3.91 6.07
N ILE A 8 1.37 -4.93 5.54
CA ILE A 8 1.93 -6.28 5.41
C ILE A 8 2.45 -6.45 3.98
N GLY A 9 3.73 -6.83 3.88
CA GLY A 9 4.44 -6.94 2.61
C GLY A 9 3.94 -8.11 1.76
N ALA A 10 4.12 -7.99 0.44
CA ALA A 10 3.63 -8.97 -0.54
C ALA A 10 4.10 -10.43 -0.31
N ARG A 11 5.26 -10.61 0.34
CA ARG A 11 5.83 -11.94 0.67
C ARG A 11 5.30 -12.54 1.97
N THR A 12 4.62 -11.74 2.80
CA THR A 12 4.10 -12.14 4.10
C THR A 12 2.59 -11.96 4.22
N THR A 13 1.92 -11.39 3.22
CA THR A 13 0.45 -11.35 3.12
C THR A 13 -0.21 -12.72 3.30
N GLU A 14 0.42 -13.78 2.79
CA GLU A 14 -0.08 -15.16 2.91
C GLU A 14 0.29 -15.81 4.25
N SER A 15 1.16 -15.19 5.04
CA SER A 15 1.62 -15.73 6.32
C SER A 15 0.53 -15.58 7.39
N GLN A 16 0.10 -16.71 7.95
CA GLN A 16 -0.88 -16.73 9.04
C GLN A 16 -0.42 -15.90 10.25
N ILE A 17 0.86 -15.95 10.62
CA ILE A 17 1.44 -15.17 11.72
C ILE A 17 1.26 -13.66 11.51
N HIS A 18 1.36 -13.19 10.26
CA HIS A 18 1.19 -11.76 9.96
C HIS A 18 -0.29 -11.35 9.95
N ARG A 19 -1.20 -12.26 9.58
CA ARG A 19 -2.65 -12.05 9.66
C ARG A 19 -3.12 -11.97 11.12
N GLU A 20 -2.60 -12.86 11.96
CA GLU A 20 -2.79 -12.86 13.41
C GLU A 20 -2.26 -11.56 14.04
N LEU A 21 -1.04 -11.14 13.67
CA LEU A 21 -0.48 -9.87 14.12
C LEU A 21 -1.39 -8.70 13.73
N ALA A 22 -1.78 -8.61 12.46
CA ALA A 22 -2.61 -7.52 11.95
C ALA A 22 -3.98 -7.43 12.66
N SER A 23 -4.56 -8.57 13.04
CA SER A 23 -5.83 -8.62 13.79
C SER A 23 -5.77 -7.97 15.19
N GLY A 24 -4.56 -7.81 15.74
CA GLY A 24 -4.33 -7.21 17.06
C GLY A 24 -3.72 -5.81 17.02
N LEU A 25 -3.41 -5.27 15.83
CA LEU A 25 -2.84 -3.93 15.72
C LEU A 25 -3.91 -2.86 15.95
N SER A 26 -3.56 -1.84 16.73
CA SER A 26 -4.45 -0.70 17.04
C SER A 26 -4.44 0.39 15.96
N CYS A 27 -4.20 0.01 14.70
CA CYS A 27 -4.21 0.92 13.56
C CYS A 27 -4.67 0.19 12.29
N PRO A 28 -5.10 0.93 11.25
CA PRO A 28 -5.43 0.34 9.95
C PRO A 28 -4.24 -0.37 9.31
N VAL A 29 -4.52 -1.47 8.60
CA VAL A 29 -3.47 -2.31 7.97
C VAL A 29 -3.76 -2.55 6.49
N GLY A 30 -2.82 -2.20 5.63
CA GLY A 30 -2.87 -2.53 4.21
C GLY A 30 -2.15 -3.84 3.89
N PHE A 31 -2.82 -4.74 3.17
CA PHE A 31 -2.21 -5.97 2.65
C PHE A 31 -1.87 -5.81 1.18
N LYS A 32 -0.57 -5.95 0.85
CA LYS A 32 -0.11 -5.95 -0.55
C LYS A 32 -0.59 -7.22 -1.27
N ASN A 33 -1.01 -7.08 -2.54
CA ASN A 33 -1.20 -8.24 -3.41
C ASN A 33 0.11 -9.05 -3.55
N GLY A 34 -0.01 -10.33 -3.89
CA GLY A 34 1.14 -11.24 -4.03
C GLY A 34 2.12 -10.77 -5.11
N THR A 35 3.38 -11.20 -5.06
CA THR A 35 4.45 -10.72 -5.96
C THR A 35 4.18 -10.96 -7.44
N GLU A 36 3.36 -11.95 -7.77
CA GLU A 36 2.94 -12.26 -9.14
C GLU A 36 1.70 -11.48 -9.60
N GLY A 37 1.07 -10.69 -8.72
CA GLY A 37 -0.13 -9.90 -9.01
C GLY A 37 -1.43 -10.47 -8.43
N ASN A 38 -1.38 -11.64 -7.78
CA ASN A 38 -2.58 -12.28 -7.21
C ASN A 38 -3.18 -11.42 -6.07
N VAL A 39 -4.40 -10.93 -6.26
CA VAL A 39 -5.12 -10.15 -5.24
C VAL A 39 -5.79 -11.04 -4.18
N HIS A 40 -6.14 -12.29 -4.49
CA HIS A 40 -6.88 -13.17 -3.58
C HIS A 40 -6.13 -13.44 -2.28
N VAL A 41 -4.80 -13.56 -2.33
CA VAL A 41 -3.99 -13.74 -1.10
C VAL A 41 -4.16 -12.58 -0.11
N ALA A 42 -4.37 -11.37 -0.62
CA ALA A 42 -4.61 -10.18 0.20
C ALA A 42 -6.07 -10.12 0.68
N LEU A 43 -7.04 -10.50 -0.15
CA LEU A 43 -8.44 -10.61 0.27
C LEU A 43 -8.61 -11.62 1.42
N ASP A 44 -7.99 -12.79 1.31
CA ASP A 44 -7.99 -13.80 2.37
C ASP A 44 -7.33 -13.26 3.65
N ALA A 45 -6.25 -12.49 3.50
CA ALA A 45 -5.55 -11.87 4.62
C ALA A 45 -6.41 -10.80 5.33
N ILE A 46 -7.13 -9.97 4.57
CA ILE A 46 -8.05 -8.97 5.12
C ILE A 46 -9.17 -9.65 5.91
N ARG A 47 -9.79 -10.70 5.35
CA ARG A 47 -10.84 -11.47 6.04
C ARG A 47 -10.33 -12.13 7.31
N ALA A 48 -9.14 -12.72 7.24
CA ALA A 48 -8.51 -13.35 8.39
C ALA A 48 -8.19 -12.31 9.48
N ALA A 49 -7.61 -11.17 9.12
CA ALA A 49 -7.26 -10.10 10.06
C ALA A 49 -8.50 -9.47 10.71
N ALA A 50 -9.64 -9.43 10.01
CA ALA A 50 -10.91 -8.94 10.56
C ALA A 50 -11.54 -9.88 11.62
N SER A 51 -11.02 -11.10 11.77
CA SER A 51 -11.53 -12.08 12.74
C SER A 51 -10.70 -12.12 14.04
N PRO A 52 -11.28 -12.51 15.18
CA PRO A 52 -10.53 -12.80 16.41
C PRO A 52 -9.54 -13.96 16.25
N HIS A 53 -8.36 -13.86 16.87
CA HIS A 53 -7.35 -14.92 16.91
C HIS A 53 -6.85 -15.20 18.34
N HIS A 54 -6.28 -16.39 18.55
CA HIS A 54 -5.49 -16.74 19.74
C HIS A 54 -4.16 -17.32 19.29
N PHE A 55 -3.05 -16.70 19.67
CA PHE A 55 -1.71 -17.11 19.21
C PHE A 55 -0.61 -16.76 20.22
N LEU A 56 0.57 -17.36 20.05
CA LEU A 56 1.74 -17.09 20.89
C LEU A 56 2.42 -15.79 20.44
N SER A 57 2.67 -14.89 21.39
CA SER A 57 3.38 -13.64 21.15
C SER A 57 4.25 -13.25 22.35
N VAL A 58 4.88 -12.09 22.29
CA VAL A 58 5.74 -11.55 23.35
C VAL A 58 5.07 -10.33 23.97
N THR A 59 4.99 -10.33 25.29
CA THR A 59 4.46 -9.22 26.08
C THR A 59 5.42 -8.03 26.11
N LYS A 60 4.94 -6.85 26.54
CA LYS A 60 5.79 -5.66 26.70
C LYS A 60 6.97 -5.85 27.67
N SER A 61 6.89 -6.81 28.59
CA SER A 61 7.97 -7.16 29.51
C SER A 61 8.95 -8.20 28.95
N GLY A 62 8.79 -8.63 27.69
CA GLY A 62 9.68 -9.59 27.04
C GLY A 62 9.37 -11.07 27.31
N HIS A 63 8.26 -11.39 28.00
CA HIS A 63 7.85 -12.77 28.25
C HIS A 63 6.93 -13.29 27.15
N SER A 64 7.08 -14.57 26.79
CA SER A 64 6.12 -15.27 25.93
C SER A 64 4.76 -15.39 26.59
N ALA A 65 3.69 -15.16 25.84
CA ALA A 65 2.31 -15.28 26.31
C ALA A 65 1.37 -15.72 25.17
N ILE A 66 0.19 -16.19 25.54
CA ILE A 66 -0.93 -16.35 24.61
C ILE A 66 -1.65 -15.00 24.54
N VAL A 67 -1.83 -14.48 23.33
CA VAL A 67 -2.55 -13.24 23.04
C VAL A 67 -3.86 -13.58 22.36
N ALA A 68 -4.93 -12.89 22.77
CA ALA A 68 -6.23 -12.91 22.10
C ALA A 68 -6.48 -11.56 21.44
N THR A 69 -6.96 -11.55 20.21
CA THR A 69 -7.31 -10.34 19.46
C THR A 69 -8.80 -10.31 19.14
N LEU A 70 -9.34 -9.12 18.86
CA LEU A 70 -10.75 -8.94 18.52
C LEU A 70 -11.00 -8.94 17.00
N GLY A 71 -9.94 -8.94 16.19
CA GLY A 71 -10.01 -8.63 14.78
C GLY A 71 -9.75 -7.15 14.50
N ASN A 72 -9.37 -6.86 13.26
CA ASN A 72 -9.10 -5.52 12.74
C ASN A 72 -9.91 -5.30 11.46
N GLU A 73 -11.02 -4.57 11.59
CA GLU A 73 -11.94 -4.26 10.48
C GLU A 73 -11.38 -3.18 9.54
N ASP A 74 -10.35 -2.43 9.96
CA ASP A 74 -9.71 -1.36 9.20
C ASP A 74 -8.58 -1.89 8.27
N CYS A 75 -8.80 -3.06 7.67
CA CYS A 75 -7.88 -3.68 6.74
C CYS A 75 -8.29 -3.41 5.27
N HIS A 76 -7.30 -3.25 4.39
CA HIS A 76 -7.56 -2.93 2.97
C HIS A 76 -6.51 -3.50 2.02
N LEU A 77 -6.86 -3.56 0.73
CA LEU A 77 -5.98 -4.02 -0.34
C LEU A 77 -5.01 -2.92 -0.78
N ILE A 78 -3.74 -3.28 -1.00
CA ILE A 78 -2.75 -2.46 -1.71
C ILE A 78 -2.40 -3.12 -3.04
N LEU A 79 -2.73 -2.46 -4.15
CA LEU A 79 -2.29 -2.83 -5.49
C LEU A 79 -0.86 -2.33 -5.74
N ARG A 80 0.09 -3.23 -5.98
CA ARG A 80 1.53 -2.93 -6.07
C ARG A 80 2.22 -3.52 -7.30
N GLY A 81 1.43 -3.95 -8.26
CA GLY A 81 1.84 -4.67 -9.46
C GLY A 81 2.12 -6.15 -9.21
N GLY A 82 2.52 -6.84 -10.26
CA GLY A 82 2.94 -8.23 -10.27
C GLY A 82 3.89 -8.50 -11.42
N LYS A 83 3.57 -9.49 -12.25
CA LYS A 83 4.23 -9.66 -13.57
C LYS A 83 4.03 -8.44 -14.47
N THR A 84 2.86 -7.82 -14.37
CA THR A 84 2.51 -6.55 -14.99
C THR A 84 2.10 -5.54 -13.92
N PRO A 85 2.19 -4.23 -14.20
CA PRO A 85 1.51 -3.23 -13.38
C PRO A 85 0.01 -3.51 -13.27
N ASN A 86 -0.62 -3.05 -12.19
CA ASN A 86 -2.05 -3.25 -11.91
C ASN A 86 -2.71 -2.00 -11.30
N TYR A 87 -2.30 -0.81 -11.75
CA TYR A 87 -2.84 0.47 -11.28
C TYR A 87 -3.87 1.09 -12.24
N ASP A 88 -4.04 0.50 -13.43
CA ASP A 88 -4.98 0.96 -14.46
C ASP A 88 -6.43 0.71 -14.04
N ALA A 89 -7.36 1.40 -14.71
CA ALA A 89 -8.78 1.34 -14.39
C ALA A 89 -9.38 -0.08 -14.46
N ALA A 90 -8.92 -0.93 -15.39
CA ALA A 90 -9.42 -2.30 -15.51
C ALA A 90 -8.94 -3.17 -14.33
N SER A 91 -7.69 -2.99 -13.91
CA SER A 91 -7.16 -3.63 -12.70
C SER A 91 -7.90 -3.17 -11.43
N VAL A 92 -8.19 -1.87 -11.30
CA VAL A 92 -8.97 -1.32 -10.17
C VAL A 92 -10.39 -1.90 -10.15
N GLU A 93 -11.06 -1.94 -11.31
CA GLU A 93 -12.39 -2.55 -11.44
C GLU A 93 -12.39 -4.02 -11.03
N ALA A 94 -11.48 -4.82 -11.58
CA ALA A 94 -11.37 -6.24 -11.27
C ALA A 94 -11.09 -6.50 -9.77
N ALA A 95 -10.20 -5.71 -9.17
CA ALA A 95 -9.89 -5.81 -7.75
C ALA A 95 -11.10 -5.43 -6.87
N CYS A 96 -11.83 -4.38 -7.24
CA CYS A 96 -13.03 -3.94 -6.52
C CYS A 96 -14.18 -4.94 -6.63
N GLN A 97 -14.37 -5.57 -7.80
CA GLN A 97 -15.33 -6.67 -7.96
C GLN A 97 -14.97 -7.86 -7.07
N ALA A 98 -13.69 -8.24 -7.02
CA ALA A 98 -13.22 -9.32 -6.16
C ALA A 98 -13.43 -8.99 -4.66
N LEU A 99 -13.14 -7.75 -4.24
CA LEU A 99 -13.42 -7.28 -2.88
C LEU A 99 -14.92 -7.39 -2.56
N GLY A 100 -15.78 -6.86 -3.43
CA GLY A 100 -17.23 -6.90 -3.26
C GLY A 100 -17.80 -8.32 -3.17
N ALA A 101 -17.28 -9.25 -3.96
CA ALA A 101 -17.68 -10.67 -3.92
C ALA A 101 -17.34 -11.35 -2.58
N THR A 102 -16.44 -10.78 -1.78
CA THR A 102 -16.09 -11.27 -0.44
C THR A 102 -16.83 -10.57 0.70
N GLY A 103 -17.70 -9.60 0.39
CA GLY A 103 -18.39 -8.78 1.39
C GLY A 103 -17.50 -7.69 2.02
N LEU A 104 -16.29 -7.48 1.50
CA LEU A 104 -15.39 -6.43 1.93
C LEU A 104 -15.73 -5.10 1.23
N ALA A 105 -15.39 -3.98 1.86
CA ALA A 105 -15.50 -2.68 1.22
C ALA A 105 -14.66 -2.65 -0.07
N ALA A 106 -15.30 -2.31 -1.20
CA ALA A 106 -14.65 -2.22 -2.50
C ALA A 106 -13.83 -0.93 -2.63
N ARG A 107 -12.81 -0.79 -1.77
CA ARG A 107 -11.89 0.35 -1.73
C ARG A 107 -10.46 -0.15 -1.59
N LEU A 108 -9.52 0.50 -2.27
CA LEU A 108 -8.13 0.07 -2.32
C LEU A 108 -7.15 1.23 -2.34
N MET A 109 -5.90 0.92 -2.01
CA MET A 109 -4.75 1.79 -2.15
C MET A 109 -3.87 1.34 -3.32
N ILE A 110 -3.23 2.27 -4.02
CA ILE A 110 -2.27 1.96 -5.10
C ILE A 110 -0.84 2.34 -4.68
N ASP A 111 0.06 1.37 -4.65
CA ASP A 111 1.51 1.58 -4.54
C ASP A 111 2.05 1.98 -5.91
N LEU A 112 2.54 3.22 -6.03
CA LEU A 112 3.01 3.77 -7.31
C LEU A 112 4.40 3.23 -7.68
N SER A 113 5.13 2.65 -6.72
CA SER A 113 6.49 2.15 -6.89
C SER A 113 6.51 0.66 -7.28
N HIS A 114 7.57 -0.05 -6.91
CA HIS A 114 7.72 -1.49 -7.02
C HIS A 114 7.39 -2.05 -8.41
N ALA A 115 6.46 -3.01 -8.52
CA ALA A 115 6.13 -3.63 -9.80
C ALA A 115 5.24 -2.72 -10.67
N ASN A 116 4.52 -1.77 -10.06
CA ASN A 116 3.78 -0.76 -10.81
C ASN A 116 4.71 0.21 -11.54
N SER A 117 5.83 0.60 -10.92
CA SER A 117 6.87 1.41 -11.57
C SER A 117 7.88 0.60 -12.39
N ARG A 118 7.69 -0.73 -12.51
CA ARG A 118 8.68 -1.66 -13.09
C ARG A 118 10.09 -1.51 -12.48
N LYS A 119 10.14 -1.16 -11.18
CA LYS A 119 11.36 -0.83 -10.41
C LYS A 119 12.15 0.37 -10.97
N GLN A 120 11.49 1.25 -11.73
CA GLN A 120 12.06 2.49 -12.22
C GLN A 120 11.47 3.64 -11.40
N TYR A 121 12.23 4.18 -10.44
CA TYR A 121 11.69 5.15 -9.48
C TYR A 121 11.03 6.37 -10.14
N ALA A 122 11.59 6.86 -11.25
CA ALA A 122 11.03 7.99 -12.01
C ALA A 122 9.68 7.66 -12.68
N ALA A 123 9.40 6.39 -12.97
CA ALA A 123 8.12 5.97 -13.54
C ALA A 123 6.95 6.15 -12.56
N GLN A 124 7.21 6.33 -11.25
CA GLN A 124 6.18 6.66 -10.26
C GLN A 124 5.39 7.92 -10.66
N LEU A 125 6.00 8.89 -11.35
CA LEU A 125 5.31 10.11 -11.83
C LEU A 125 4.27 9.79 -12.91
N ALA A 126 4.59 8.88 -13.84
CA ALA A 126 3.66 8.44 -14.87
C ALA A 126 2.50 7.64 -14.25
N VAL A 127 2.80 6.74 -13.31
CA VAL A 127 1.78 6.01 -12.56
C VAL A 127 0.88 6.98 -11.78
N ALA A 128 1.46 7.99 -11.11
CA ALA A 128 0.71 9.02 -10.39
C ALA A 128 -0.24 9.79 -11.29
N THR A 129 0.20 10.12 -12.52
CA THR A 129 -0.62 10.84 -13.50
C THR A 129 -1.82 10.02 -13.92
N GLU A 130 -1.65 8.73 -14.23
CA GLU A 130 -2.76 7.85 -14.62
C GLU A 130 -3.75 7.62 -13.48
N VAL A 131 -3.25 7.44 -12.24
CA VAL A 131 -4.11 7.35 -11.05
C VAL A 131 -4.84 8.69 -10.82
N ALA A 132 -4.16 9.82 -11.00
CA ALA A 132 -4.76 11.14 -10.90
C ALA A 132 -5.88 11.37 -11.93
N ASP A 133 -5.74 10.84 -13.15
CA ASP A 133 -6.79 10.93 -14.17
C ASP A 133 -8.02 10.08 -13.80
N GLN A 134 -7.82 8.88 -13.26
CA GLN A 134 -8.93 8.07 -12.72
C GLN A 134 -9.67 8.80 -11.58
N LEU A 135 -8.92 9.38 -10.64
CA LEU A 135 -9.50 10.18 -9.56
C LEU A 135 -10.30 11.35 -10.13
N ALA A 136 -9.71 12.13 -11.05
CA ALA A 136 -10.36 13.29 -11.65
C ALA A 136 -11.64 12.92 -12.42
N ALA A 137 -11.70 11.71 -12.98
CA ALA A 137 -12.87 11.16 -13.67
C ALA A 137 -13.98 10.63 -12.72
N GLY A 138 -13.81 10.75 -11.40
CA GLY A 138 -14.84 10.34 -10.44
C GLY A 138 -14.59 9.00 -9.74
N GLU A 139 -13.40 8.40 -9.86
CA GLU A 139 -13.12 7.14 -9.18
C GLU A 139 -13.00 7.33 -7.65
N GLU A 140 -13.99 6.82 -6.91
CA GLU A 140 -14.10 6.94 -5.46
C GLU A 140 -13.45 5.78 -4.70
N ARG A 141 -13.25 4.64 -5.36
CA ARG A 141 -12.77 3.40 -4.75
C ARG A 141 -11.28 3.46 -4.45
N ILE A 142 -10.52 4.26 -5.19
CA ILE A 142 -9.13 4.59 -4.84
C ILE A 142 -9.14 5.61 -3.71
N PHE A 143 -8.84 5.16 -2.49
CA PHE A 143 -8.85 6.02 -1.30
C PHE A 143 -7.47 6.56 -0.92
N GLY A 144 -6.39 5.93 -1.41
CA GLY A 144 -5.03 6.31 -1.08
C GLY A 144 -4.01 5.83 -2.10
N VAL A 145 -2.82 6.40 -2.02
CA VAL A 145 -1.65 5.96 -2.76
C VAL A 145 -0.45 5.81 -1.84
N MET A 146 0.54 5.01 -2.24
CA MET A 146 1.83 4.90 -1.57
C MET A 146 2.96 5.21 -2.54
N VAL A 147 3.96 5.96 -2.08
CA VAL A 147 5.04 6.52 -2.91
C VAL A 147 6.37 6.30 -2.19
N GLU A 148 7.40 5.92 -2.93
CA GLU A 148 8.77 5.87 -2.43
C GLU A 148 9.50 7.15 -2.82
N SER A 149 9.71 8.00 -1.83
CA SER A 149 10.29 9.34 -1.93
C SER A 149 11.36 9.52 -0.87
N HIS A 150 12.38 10.32 -1.19
CA HIS A 150 13.42 10.73 -0.27
C HIS A 150 13.89 12.15 -0.61
N LEU A 151 14.74 12.73 0.24
CA LEU A 151 15.31 14.06 0.01
C LEU A 151 16.05 14.16 -1.33
N LYS A 152 16.79 13.11 -1.71
CA LYS A 152 17.51 13.01 -2.98
C LYS A 152 17.07 11.77 -3.75
N PRO A 153 17.03 11.83 -5.08
CA PRO A 153 16.53 10.73 -5.91
C PRO A 153 17.49 9.54 -5.94
N GLY A 154 16.98 8.40 -6.37
CA GLY A 154 17.77 7.19 -6.63
C GLY A 154 18.05 6.37 -5.38
N ARG A 155 19.14 5.59 -5.44
CA ARG A 155 19.65 4.74 -4.37
C ARG A 155 21.18 4.74 -4.37
N GLN A 156 21.76 4.34 -3.25
CA GLN A 156 23.19 4.09 -3.08
C GLN A 156 23.42 2.72 -2.42
N ASP A 157 24.58 2.12 -2.67
CA ASP A 157 24.99 0.88 -1.99
C ASP A 157 25.76 1.19 -0.71
N ILE A 158 25.59 0.35 0.31
CA ILE A 158 26.41 0.40 1.52
C ILE A 158 27.74 -0.29 1.20
N VAL A 159 28.80 0.51 1.05
CA VAL A 159 30.15 0.02 0.80
C VAL A 159 31.03 0.29 2.02
N PRO A 160 31.67 -0.73 2.63
CA PRO A 160 32.53 -0.55 3.79
C PRO A 160 33.60 0.53 3.56
N GLY A 161 33.76 1.44 4.53
CA GLY A 161 34.74 2.53 4.47
C GLY A 161 34.35 3.71 3.57
N LYS A 162 33.20 3.66 2.87
CA LYS A 162 32.66 4.81 2.14
C LYS A 162 31.59 5.52 2.96
N THR A 163 31.67 6.84 3.01
CA THR A 163 30.65 7.69 3.62
C THR A 163 29.39 7.68 2.75
N LEU A 164 28.23 7.42 3.37
CA LEU A 164 26.94 7.49 2.68
C LEU A 164 26.59 8.94 2.35
N GLU A 165 26.00 9.13 1.17
CA GLU A 165 25.43 10.41 0.81
C GLU A 165 24.18 10.67 1.64
N TYR A 166 24.13 11.83 2.29
CA TYR A 166 22.95 12.26 3.03
C TYR A 166 21.73 12.37 2.11
N GLY A 167 20.62 11.78 2.54
CA GLY A 167 19.34 11.93 1.88
C GLY A 167 19.11 11.02 0.68
N VAL A 168 19.95 10.00 0.43
CA VAL A 168 19.78 9.01 -0.65
C VAL A 168 19.46 7.63 -0.05
N SER A 169 18.44 6.95 -0.58
CA SER A 169 18.01 5.61 -0.14
C SER A 169 19.14 4.57 -0.24
N VAL A 170 19.20 3.62 0.70
CA VAL A 170 20.12 2.45 0.64
C VAL A 170 19.43 1.16 0.18
N THR A 171 18.13 1.23 -0.08
CA THR A 171 17.28 0.10 -0.48
C THR A 171 16.79 0.30 -1.92
N ASP A 172 15.47 0.31 -2.14
CA ASP A 172 14.89 0.67 -3.44
C ASP A 172 15.10 2.15 -3.76
N ALA A 173 15.17 2.48 -5.05
CA ALA A 173 15.38 3.84 -5.51
C ALA A 173 14.12 4.68 -5.31
N CYS A 174 14.29 5.92 -4.82
CA CYS A 174 13.18 6.82 -4.51
C CYS A 174 13.13 8.02 -5.47
N LEU A 175 11.96 8.66 -5.56
CA LEU A 175 11.85 10.02 -6.09
C LEU A 175 12.64 11.01 -5.21
N GLY A 176 13.13 12.08 -5.83
CA GLY A 176 13.69 13.22 -5.11
C GLY A 176 12.61 14.15 -4.55
N TRP A 177 13.03 15.17 -3.80
CA TRP A 177 12.12 16.11 -3.16
C TRP A 177 11.25 16.89 -4.17
N GLU A 178 11.85 17.39 -5.26
CA GLU A 178 11.17 18.18 -6.28
C GLU A 178 10.08 17.39 -7.00
N ASP A 179 10.40 16.15 -7.39
CA ASP A 179 9.43 15.22 -7.99
C ASP A 179 8.31 14.85 -7.02
N SER A 180 8.63 14.77 -5.72
CA SER A 180 7.63 14.48 -4.69
C SER A 180 6.62 15.61 -4.54
N LEU A 181 7.07 16.87 -4.58
CA LEU A 181 6.18 18.03 -4.60
C LEU A 181 5.27 18.02 -5.83
N CYS A 182 5.85 17.80 -7.01
CA CYS A 182 5.08 17.73 -8.26
C CYS A 182 4.02 16.62 -8.24
N LEU A 183 4.38 15.44 -7.71
CA LEU A 183 3.47 14.31 -7.55
C LEU A 183 2.32 14.66 -6.59
N LEU A 184 2.62 15.26 -5.44
CA LEU A 184 1.61 15.65 -4.45
C LEU A 184 0.65 16.71 -5.01
N ASP A 185 1.16 17.70 -5.76
CA ASP A 185 0.33 18.71 -6.41
C ASP A 185 -0.60 18.10 -7.47
N THR A 186 -0.09 17.16 -8.27
CA THR A 186 -0.87 16.41 -9.26
C THR A 186 -2.04 15.67 -8.60
N LEU A 187 -1.77 14.93 -7.52
CA LEU A 187 -2.80 14.20 -6.78
C LEU A 187 -3.81 15.15 -6.10
N ALA A 188 -3.33 16.25 -5.50
CA ALA A 188 -4.19 17.23 -4.87
C ALA A 188 -5.13 17.92 -5.88
N ALA A 189 -4.66 18.21 -7.09
CA ALA A 189 -5.48 18.72 -8.18
C ALA A 189 -6.53 17.69 -8.62
N ALA A 190 -6.15 16.42 -8.76
CA ALA A 190 -7.07 15.35 -9.11
C ALA A 190 -8.18 15.13 -8.08
N VAL A 191 -7.87 15.13 -6.78
CA VAL A 191 -8.87 15.03 -5.72
C VAL A 191 -9.86 16.20 -5.76
N ARG A 192 -9.40 17.42 -6.06
CA ARG A 192 -10.28 18.58 -6.26
C ARG A 192 -11.20 18.40 -7.46
N ARG A 193 -10.68 17.94 -8.60
CA ARG A 193 -11.47 17.63 -9.80
C ARG A 193 -12.51 16.54 -9.52
N ARG A 194 -12.15 15.47 -8.81
CA ARG A 194 -13.07 14.41 -8.40
C ARG A 194 -14.29 14.94 -7.66
N ARG A 195 -14.08 15.86 -6.71
CA ARG A 195 -15.17 16.46 -5.92
C ARG A 195 -16.16 17.22 -6.81
N LEU A 196 -15.71 17.86 -7.88
CA LEU A 196 -16.58 18.55 -8.83
C LEU A 196 -17.34 17.53 -9.69
N ALA A 197 -16.63 16.55 -10.25
CA ALA A 197 -17.22 15.50 -11.09
C ALA A 197 -18.34 14.70 -10.38
N LEU A 198 -18.19 14.46 -9.06
CA LEU A 198 -19.20 13.75 -8.27
C LEU A 198 -20.44 14.59 -7.95
N VAL A 199 -20.33 15.92 -7.97
CA VAL A 199 -21.50 16.81 -7.79
C VAL A 199 -22.33 16.91 -9.08
N GLU A 200 -21.69 16.73 -10.23
CA GLU A 200 -22.33 16.75 -11.55
C GLU A 200 -23.05 15.44 -11.93
N ARG A 201 -22.91 14.40 -11.11
CA ARG A 201 -23.40 13.04 -11.37
C ARG A 201 -24.70 12.75 -10.61
#